data_AF-A0A368GLZ1-F1
#
_entry.id   AF-A0A368GLZ1-F1
#
_cell.length_a   1.000
_cell.length_b   1.000
_cell.length_c   1.000
_cell.angle_alpha   90.00
_cell.angle_beta   90.00
_cell.angle_gamma   90.00
#
_symmetry.space_group_name_H-M   'P 1'
#
loop_
_entity.id
_entity.type
_entity.pdbx_description
1 polymer ?
#
loop_
_entity_poly.entity_id
_entity_poly.type
_entity_poly.pdbx_seq_one_letter_code
_entity_poly.pdbx_strand_id
1 'polypeptide(L)'
;MTCYSAAANAKLGVESVCEISIGTPAQKFKVKLDLTTTDFWVPDYTCAANKKEICDLSKCDHGHICDIFCPDPSCCKRNAMPRRANACRGKQYFDQKASNTFVATGQRFNKVCD
;
A
#
# COMPACT_ATOMS: atom_id res chain seq x y z
N MET A 1 -18.90 -0.78 11.07
CA MET A 1 -17.74 -1.67 11.11
C MET A 1 -18.24 -3.07 11.41
N THR A 2 -17.87 -4.05 10.59
CA THR A 2 -18.30 -5.44 10.77
C THR A 2 -17.05 -6.32 10.81
N CYS A 3 -16.83 -7.03 11.90
CA CYS A 3 -15.68 -7.93 12.05
C CYS A 3 -16.15 -9.38 12.04
N TYR A 4 -15.37 -10.23 11.39
CA TYR A 4 -15.61 -11.66 11.34
C TYR A 4 -14.32 -12.43 11.56
N SER A 5 -14.44 -13.60 12.16
CA SER A 5 -13.33 -14.55 12.22
C SER A 5 -13.13 -15.13 10.83
N ALA A 6 -11.99 -14.81 10.23
CA ALA A 6 -11.57 -15.43 8.99
C ALA A 6 -10.53 -16.49 9.35
N ALA A 7 -10.75 -17.74 8.94
CA ALA A 7 -9.71 -18.76 8.94
C ALA A 7 -8.67 -18.42 7.86
N ALA A 8 -7.88 -17.37 8.08
CA ALA A 8 -6.81 -16.97 7.18
C ALA A 8 -5.51 -17.66 7.65
N ASN A 9 -5.13 -18.75 6.96
CA ASN A 9 -3.86 -19.47 7.02
C ASN A 9 -3.01 -19.31 8.30
N ALA A 10 -2.84 -20.42 9.03
CA ALA A 10 -2.15 -20.61 10.32
C ALA A 10 -0.67 -20.13 10.45
N LYS A 11 -0.15 -19.26 9.57
CA LYS A 11 1.19 -18.66 9.63
C LYS A 11 1.24 -17.23 10.17
N LEU A 12 0.10 -16.57 10.33
CA LEU A 12 -0.01 -15.21 10.84
C LEU A 12 -1.14 -15.24 11.88
N GLY A 13 -0.82 -15.19 13.17
CA GLY A 13 -1.79 -15.27 14.27
C GLY A 13 -2.78 -14.10 14.29
N VAL A 14 -3.73 -14.13 13.37
CA VAL A 14 -4.68 -13.05 13.09
C VAL A 14 -6.02 -13.66 12.78
N GLU A 15 -6.78 -13.90 13.84
CA GLU A 15 -8.06 -14.58 13.72
C GLU A 15 -9.23 -13.62 13.43
N SER A 16 -8.98 -12.31 13.21
CA SER A 16 -10.04 -11.31 13.00
C SER A 16 -9.76 -10.32 11.89
N VAL A 17 -10.63 -10.32 10.87
CA VAL A 17 -10.66 -9.36 9.76
C VAL A 17 -11.92 -8.50 9.89
N CYS A 18 -11.76 -7.20 9.72
CA CYS A 18 -12.85 -6.24 9.82
C CYS A 18 -13.06 -5.50 8.50
N GLU A 19 -14.32 -5.28 8.16
CA GLU A 19 -14.74 -4.39 7.09
C GLU A 19 -15.09 -3.02 7.67
N ILE A 20 -14.39 -2.01 7.17
CA ILE A 20 -14.56 -0.61 7.56
C ILE A 20 -14.78 0.25 6.31
N SER A 21 -15.18 1.49 6.54
CA SER A 21 -15.30 2.50 5.48
C SER A 21 -14.69 3.81 5.95
N ILE A 22 -13.96 4.48 5.06
CA ILE A 22 -13.20 5.69 5.36
C ILE A 22 -13.60 6.77 4.35
N GLY A 23 -13.72 8.01 4.83
CA GLY A 23 -14.00 9.16 4.00
C GLY A 23 -15.46 9.28 3.56
N THR A 24 -15.74 10.31 2.78
CA THR A 24 -17.07 10.59 2.22
C THR A 24 -16.92 11.07 0.78
N PRO A 25 -17.46 10.36 -0.23
CA PRO A 25 -18.14 9.07 -0.16
C PRO A 25 -17.29 7.94 0.46
N ALA A 26 -17.96 6.93 0.98
CA ALA A 26 -17.34 5.82 1.73
C ALA A 26 -16.44 4.95 0.84
N GLN A 27 -15.16 4.82 1.22
CA GLN A 27 -14.20 3.89 0.61
C GLN A 27 -14.01 2.68 1.52
N LYS A 28 -14.29 1.46 1.04
CA LYS A 28 -14.29 0.24 1.86
C LYS A 28 -12.90 -0.37 1.99
N PHE A 29 -12.61 -0.95 3.16
CA PHE A 29 -11.36 -1.66 3.42
C PHE A 29 -11.60 -2.92 4.24
N LYS A 30 -10.82 -3.97 3.94
CA LYS A 30 -10.61 -5.11 4.82
C LYS A 30 -9.33 -4.89 5.62
N VAL A 31 -9.45 -4.83 6.94
CA VAL A 31 -8.34 -4.57 7.85
C VAL A 31 -8.16 -5.73 8.82
N LYS A 32 -6.90 -6.05 9.10
CA LYS A 32 -6.55 -6.88 10.25
C LYS A 32 -6.70 -6.02 11.50
N LEU A 33 -7.35 -6.57 12.52
CA LEU A 33 -7.32 -5.98 13.84
C LEU A 33 -6.03 -6.38 14.56
N ASP A 34 -5.22 -5.40 14.95
CA ASP A 34 -4.03 -5.58 15.76
C ASP A 34 -4.25 -4.91 17.12
N LEU A 35 -4.42 -5.72 18.17
CA LEU A 35 -4.70 -5.25 19.52
C LEU A 35 -3.46 -4.68 20.21
N THR A 36 -2.28 -4.82 19.60
CA THR A 36 -1.00 -4.41 20.20
C THR A 36 -0.55 -3.02 19.76
N THR A 37 -1.25 -2.38 18.81
CA THR A 37 -0.89 -1.07 18.27
C THR A 37 -2.06 -0.09 18.34
N THR A 38 -1.77 1.18 18.59
CA THR A 38 -2.78 2.25 18.59
C THR A 38 -2.99 2.90 17.21
N ASP A 39 -2.10 2.60 16.26
CA ASP A 39 -2.09 3.26 14.96
C ASP A 39 -2.96 2.54 13.94
N PHE A 40 -3.58 3.33 13.07
CA PHE A 40 -4.38 2.84 11.96
C PHE A 40 -3.70 3.19 10.63
N TRP A 41 -3.42 2.17 9.81
CA TRP A 41 -2.70 2.32 8.54
C TRP A 41 -3.51 1.76 7.37
N VAL A 42 -3.61 2.54 6.29
CA VAL A 42 -4.17 2.10 5.00
C VAL A 42 -3.22 2.46 3.86
N PRO A 43 -3.18 1.67 2.78
CA PRO A 43 -2.43 2.05 1.59
C PRO A 43 -2.97 3.37 1.01
N ASP A 44 -2.08 4.29 0.69
CA ASP A 44 -2.43 5.54 0.01
C ASP A 44 -2.49 5.35 -1.52
N TYR A 45 -3.28 6.16 -2.22
CA TYR A 45 -3.37 6.14 -3.68
C TYR A 45 -2.00 6.31 -4.37
N THR A 46 -1.08 7.06 -3.76
CA THR A 46 0.29 7.22 -4.29
C THR A 46 1.12 5.94 -4.19
N CYS A 47 0.79 5.04 -3.25
CA CYS A 47 1.43 3.73 -3.16
C CYS A 47 0.93 2.78 -4.25
N ALA A 48 -0.39 2.76 -4.49
CA ALA A 48 -1.04 1.82 -5.40
C ALA A 48 -1.25 2.41 -6.81
N ALA A 49 -2.11 3.39 -7.00
CA ALA A 49 -2.55 3.83 -8.32
C ALA A 49 -1.44 4.46 -9.19
N ASN A 50 -0.52 5.22 -8.58
CA ASN A 50 0.46 6.01 -9.34
C ASN A 50 1.71 5.22 -9.80
N LYS A 51 1.78 3.90 -9.54
CA LYS A 51 2.91 3.07 -9.99
C LYS A 51 2.46 2.13 -11.11
N LYS A 52 3.15 2.23 -12.25
CA LYS A 52 2.94 1.35 -13.41
C LYS A 52 3.41 -0.06 -13.05
N GLU A 53 2.62 -1.07 -13.38
CA GLU A 53 2.97 -2.48 -13.13
C GLU A 53 4.24 -2.90 -13.86
N ILE A 54 4.50 -2.34 -15.04
CA ILE A 54 5.74 -2.58 -15.79
C ILE A 54 7.00 -2.19 -15.01
N CYS A 55 6.87 -1.29 -14.03
CA CYS A 55 7.97 -0.87 -13.16
C CYS A 55 8.31 -1.88 -12.05
N ASP A 56 7.45 -2.89 -11.82
CA ASP A 56 7.66 -3.95 -10.82
C ASP A 56 8.42 -5.15 -11.42
N LEU A 57 8.77 -5.12 -12.71
CA LEU A 57 9.60 -6.13 -13.38
C LEU A 57 11.05 -6.06 -12.87
N SER A 58 11.69 -7.21 -12.69
CA SER A 58 13.10 -7.29 -12.28
C SER A 58 14.07 -6.62 -13.26
N LYS A 59 13.72 -6.54 -14.54
CA LYS A 59 14.52 -5.81 -15.56
C LYS A 59 14.50 -4.28 -15.35
N CYS A 60 13.56 -3.80 -14.54
CA CYS A 60 13.44 -2.40 -14.13
C CYS A 60 14.03 -2.14 -12.74
N ASP A 61 14.74 -3.12 -12.16
CA ASP A 61 15.55 -2.92 -10.97
C ASP A 61 16.67 -1.92 -11.22
N HIS A 62 17.10 -1.26 -10.15
CA HIS A 62 18.03 -0.14 -10.21
C HIS A 62 19.41 -0.50 -10.80
N GLY A 63 20.07 0.53 -11.33
CA GLY A 63 21.37 0.43 -11.99
C GLY A 63 21.25 0.67 -13.50
N HIS A 64 22.39 0.59 -14.18
CA HIS A 64 22.45 0.77 -15.64
C HIS A 64 21.61 -0.26 -16.41
N ILE A 65 21.28 -1.39 -15.78
CA ILE A 65 20.43 -2.41 -16.36
C ILE A 65 19.00 -1.89 -16.61
N CYS A 66 18.50 -0.99 -15.77
CA CYS A 66 17.16 -0.40 -15.94
C CYS A 66 17.08 0.39 -17.24
N ASP A 67 18.03 1.29 -17.49
CA ASP A 67 18.00 2.18 -18.67
C ASP A 67 18.15 1.40 -19.99
N ILE A 68 18.69 0.17 -19.93
CA ILE A 68 18.96 -0.68 -21.09
C ILE A 68 17.83 -1.69 -21.33
N PHE A 69 17.34 -2.35 -20.28
CA PHE A 69 16.44 -3.51 -20.40
C PHE A 69 15.03 -3.27 -19.88
N CYS A 70 14.78 -2.19 -19.13
CA CYS A 70 13.43 -1.86 -18.70
C CYS A 70 12.59 -1.39 -19.91
N PRO A 71 11.41 -1.99 -20.15
CA PRO A 71 10.57 -1.57 -21.27
C PRO A 71 10.08 -0.12 -21.17
N ASP A 72 10.06 0.44 -19.95
CA ASP A 72 9.64 1.81 -19.70
C ASP A 72 10.70 2.57 -18.88
N PRO A 73 11.53 3.40 -19.52
CA PRO A 73 12.58 4.18 -18.85
C PRO A 73 12.04 5.16 -17.79
N SER A 74 10.76 5.53 -17.81
CA SER A 74 10.16 6.36 -16.75
C SER A 74 10.14 5.65 -15.39
N CYS A 75 10.30 4.33 -15.38
CA CYS A 75 10.53 3.55 -14.18
C CYS A 75 11.93 3.83 -13.59
N CYS A 76 12.94 4.23 -14.34
CA CYS A 76 14.32 4.26 -13.86
C CYS A 76 14.61 5.53 -13.03
N LYS A 77 14.48 5.41 -11.70
CA LYS A 77 14.93 6.45 -10.76
C LYS A 77 16.38 6.18 -10.36
N ARG A 78 17.26 7.14 -10.61
CA ARG A 78 18.65 7.12 -10.11
C ARG A 78 18.59 7.25 -8.58
N ASN A 79 19.14 6.27 -7.85
CA ASN A 79 19.24 6.21 -6.37
C ASN A 79 18.05 5.67 -5.56
N ALA A 80 17.22 4.77 -6.09
CA ALA A 80 16.25 4.05 -5.24
C ALA A 80 16.75 2.64 -4.87
N MET A 81 16.30 2.14 -3.71
CA MET A 81 16.55 0.77 -3.24
C MET A 81 15.99 -0.26 -4.23
N PRO A 82 16.56 -1.48 -4.32
CA PRO A 82 16.09 -2.56 -5.20
C PRO A 82 14.56 -2.68 -5.17
N ARG A 83 13.94 -2.76 -6.36
CA ARG A 83 12.47 -2.71 -6.47
C ARG A 83 11.93 -4.09 -6.19
N ARG A 84 11.43 -4.26 -4.97
CA ARG A 84 10.51 -5.35 -4.71
C ARG A 84 9.17 -5.03 -5.34
N ALA A 85 8.45 -6.09 -5.74
CA ALA A 85 7.06 -5.99 -6.16
C ALA A 85 6.29 -5.10 -5.19
N ASN A 86 5.58 -4.11 -5.72
CA ASN A 86 4.90 -3.13 -4.91
C ASN A 86 3.86 -3.81 -3.99
N ALA A 87 4.09 -3.78 -2.68
CA ALA A 87 3.21 -4.41 -1.69
C ALA A 87 1.77 -3.84 -1.69
N CYS A 88 1.55 -2.64 -2.22
CA CYS A 88 0.22 -2.04 -2.37
C CYS A 88 -0.54 -2.50 -3.63
N ARG A 89 0.11 -3.24 -4.55
CA ARG A 89 -0.49 -3.72 -5.80
C ARG A 89 -1.69 -4.62 -5.51
N GLY A 90 -2.80 -4.37 -6.22
CA GLY A 90 -4.03 -5.15 -6.09
C GLY A 90 -4.76 -5.01 -4.74
N LYS A 91 -4.32 -4.11 -3.85
CA LYS A 91 -4.99 -3.82 -2.57
C LYS A 91 -5.87 -2.59 -2.69
N GLN A 92 -6.88 -2.50 -1.82
CA GLN A 92 -7.66 -1.28 -1.65
C GLN A 92 -6.76 -0.18 -1.08
N TYR A 93 -6.87 1.01 -1.64
CA TYR A 93 -6.15 2.20 -1.22
C TYR A 93 -7.13 3.33 -0.93
N PHE A 94 -6.72 4.25 -0.08
CA PHE A 94 -7.46 5.47 0.17
C PHE A 94 -7.09 6.52 -0.87
N ASP A 95 -8.08 6.98 -1.65
CA ASP A 95 -7.95 8.13 -2.53
C ASP A 95 -8.47 9.38 -1.83
N GLN A 96 -7.54 10.19 -1.34
CA GLN A 96 -7.83 11.46 -0.70
C GLN A 96 -8.59 12.43 -1.62
N LYS A 97 -8.40 12.35 -2.95
CA LYS A 97 -9.09 13.23 -3.92
C LYS A 97 -10.55 12.86 -4.08
N ALA A 98 -10.90 11.62 -3.78
CA ALA A 98 -12.26 11.10 -3.83
C ALA A 98 -13.04 11.30 -2.51
N SER A 99 -12.45 11.93 -1.49
CA SER A 99 -13.10 12.16 -0.19
C SER A 99 -13.24 13.64 0.13
N ASN A 100 -14.47 14.12 0.32
CA ASN A 100 -14.79 15.50 0.70
C ASN A 100 -14.59 15.80 2.20
N THR A 101 -14.44 14.77 3.04
CA THR A 101 -14.14 14.88 4.48
C THR A 101 -12.66 14.70 4.81
N PHE A 102 -11.79 14.57 3.80
CA PHE A 102 -10.36 14.43 4.02
C PHE A 102 -9.74 15.76 4.47
N VAL A 103 -8.91 15.72 5.52
CA VAL A 103 -8.11 16.85 5.99
C VAL A 103 -6.66 16.40 6.08
N ALA A 104 -5.78 17.10 5.37
CA ALA A 104 -4.35 16.80 5.39
C ALA A 104 -3.72 17.18 6.74
N THR A 105 -2.92 16.28 7.31
CA THR A 105 -2.22 16.53 8.57
C THR A 105 -0.89 17.27 8.39
N GLY A 106 -0.33 17.28 7.17
CA GLY A 106 0.98 17.89 6.87
C GLY A 106 2.18 17.20 7.53
N GLN A 107 1.95 16.13 8.29
CA GLN A 107 2.98 15.39 9.02
C GLN A 107 3.50 14.21 8.20
N ARG A 108 4.76 13.83 8.44
CA ARG A 108 5.37 12.62 7.88
C ARG A 108 5.49 11.58 8.98
N PHE A 109 5.04 10.37 8.69
CA PHE A 109 5.14 9.25 9.63
C PHE A 109 6.00 8.14 9.04
N ASN A 110 6.92 7.63 9.85
CA ASN A 110 7.78 6.49 9.51
C ASN A 110 7.49 5.37 10.50
N LYS A 111 6.86 4.29 10.04
CA LYS A 111 6.70 3.08 10.84
C LYS A 111 8.01 2.29 10.79
N VAL A 112 8.71 2.22 11.92
CA VAL A 112 9.84 1.29 12.09
C VAL A 112 9.26 -0.07 12.41
N CYS A 113 9.64 -1.08 11.63
CA CYS A 113 9.33 -2.47 11.91
C CYS A 113 10.55 -3.06 12.62
N ASP A 114 10.40 -3.38 13.90
CA ASP A 114 11.40 -4.12 14.68
C ASP A 114 11.40 -5.62 14.32
#